data_AF-A0A1S2ILC5-F1
#
_entry.id   AF-A0A1S2ILC5-F1
#
_cell.length_a   1.000
_cell.length_b   1.000
_cell.length_c   1.000
_cell.angle_alpha   90.00
_cell.angle_beta   90.00
_cell.angle_gamma   90.00
#
_symmetry.space_group_name_H-M   'P 1'
#
loop_
_entity.id
_entity.type
_entity.pdbx_description
1 polymer ?
#
loop_
_entity_poly.entity_id
_entity_poly.type
_entity_poly.pdbx_seq_one_letter_code
_entity_poly.pdbx_strand_id
1 'polypeptide(L)'
;MTPPKAGFRATEAGRQAEGMSWGRNITLSVVAIALTTTLVSCSAAADTLNELAAAPPTATATPEALEGDLNGDGKLTTFETEWLAKTKADAAVRNYALADGTVIQVDPSQTLPEQVRNDIVAQFAEDIAVTTSSVEGDVRDARRQVMIDRVNQVKAATGRDVMVVYPSLSLSSPDAGKTDTQMVWSSVNSAPEDGNPFTGPAYDVDRDAYIAKATEVAGDKYDVIVLG
;
A
#
# COMPACT_ATOMS: atom_id res chain seq x y z
N MET A 1 39.10 -6.90 43.54
CA MET A 1 38.10 -7.22 44.58
C MET A 1 36.73 -7.26 43.91
N THR A 2 36.19 -8.45 43.72
CA THR A 2 34.75 -8.72 43.52
C THR A 2 34.33 -9.55 44.74
N PRO A 3 33.09 -9.48 45.27
CA PRO A 3 31.94 -10.17 44.65
C PRO A 3 30.57 -9.45 44.96
N PRO A 4 29.37 -10.10 44.94
CA PRO A 4 28.61 -10.48 43.74
C PRO A 4 27.07 -10.19 43.80
N LYS A 5 26.39 -10.47 42.67
CA LYS A 5 25.02 -11.05 42.48
C LYS A 5 23.78 -10.49 43.24
N ALA A 6 22.78 -10.12 42.43
CA ALA A 6 21.39 -10.63 42.45
C ALA A 6 20.79 -10.32 41.06
N GLY A 7 20.15 -11.20 40.26
CA GLY A 7 19.56 -12.51 40.50
C GLY A 7 18.08 -12.38 40.86
N PHE A 8 17.15 -12.31 39.90
CA PHE A 8 15.71 -12.64 39.98
C PHE A 8 15.00 -12.20 38.69
N ARG A 9 13.97 -12.83 38.11
CA ARG A 9 13.43 -14.20 38.02
C ARG A 9 12.48 -14.13 36.81
N ALA A 10 12.39 -15.20 36.03
CA ALA A 10 11.25 -15.44 35.16
C ALA A 10 9.98 -15.63 36.01
N THR A 11 8.83 -15.15 35.55
CA THR A 11 7.53 -15.66 36.01
C THR A 11 6.61 -15.77 34.80
N GLU A 12 6.49 -17.02 34.40
CA GLU A 12 5.47 -17.63 33.56
C GLU A 12 4.12 -17.64 34.30
N ALA A 13 3.04 -17.81 33.53
CA ALA A 13 1.65 -18.14 33.93
C ALA A 13 0.60 -17.00 33.87
N GLY A 14 -0.22 -17.07 32.81
CA GLY A 14 -1.54 -17.67 32.95
C GLY A 14 -2.75 -16.75 33.19
N ARG A 15 -3.59 -16.62 32.16
CA ARG A 15 -5.07 -16.68 32.22
C ARG A 15 -5.62 -16.79 30.79
N GLN A 16 -6.08 -17.98 30.38
CA GLN A 16 -7.50 -18.38 30.30
C GLN A 16 -8.34 -17.38 29.48
N ALA A 17 -8.75 -17.69 28.25
CA ALA A 17 -9.74 -18.71 27.83
C ALA A 17 -11.18 -18.40 28.30
N GLU A 18 -11.86 -17.57 27.52
CA GLU A 18 -13.32 -17.55 27.32
C GLU A 18 -13.49 -17.31 25.82
N GLY A 19 -14.10 -18.15 24.99
CA GLY A 19 -15.32 -18.90 25.22
C GLY A 19 -16.45 -18.17 24.52
N MET A 20 -16.58 -18.31 23.19
CA MET A 20 -17.89 -18.13 22.53
C MET A 20 -17.95 -18.87 21.21
N SER A 21 -18.49 -20.08 21.30
CA SER A 21 -19.07 -20.81 20.18
C SER A 21 -20.34 -20.11 19.72
N TRP A 22 -20.41 -19.74 18.45
CA TRP A 22 -21.68 -19.64 17.74
C TRP A 22 -21.59 -20.54 16.52
N GLY A 23 -22.08 -21.77 16.70
CA GLY A 23 -22.45 -22.60 15.58
C GLY A 23 -23.64 -21.98 14.86
N ARG A 24 -23.64 -22.05 13.53
CA ARG A 24 -24.85 -22.28 12.72
C ARG A 24 -24.49 -22.62 11.28
N ASN A 25 -24.62 -23.91 11.01
CA ASN A 25 -25.04 -24.57 9.76
C ASN A 25 -25.51 -23.63 8.64
N ILE A 26 -24.86 -23.70 7.46
CA ILE A 26 -25.55 -23.53 6.17
C ILE A 26 -25.01 -24.57 5.17
N THR A 27 -25.76 -25.67 5.14
CA THR A 27 -26.13 -26.57 4.04
C THR A 27 -25.51 -26.35 2.65
N LEU A 28 -24.94 -27.44 2.12
CA LEU A 28 -24.69 -27.68 0.69
C LEU A 28 -25.95 -27.41 -0.15
N SER A 29 -25.76 -26.81 -1.33
CA SER A 29 -26.69 -26.99 -2.45
C SER A 29 -25.88 -27.13 -3.74
N VAL A 30 -25.65 -28.39 -4.10
CA VAL A 30 -25.28 -28.81 -5.44
C VAL A 30 -26.53 -28.64 -6.31
N VAL A 31 -26.50 -27.71 -7.26
CA VAL A 31 -27.54 -27.64 -8.31
C VAL A 31 -26.99 -28.36 -9.54
N ALA A 32 -27.42 -29.61 -9.69
CA ALA A 32 -27.33 -30.34 -10.95
C ALA A 32 -28.47 -29.87 -11.86
N ILE A 33 -28.15 -29.31 -13.03
CA ILE A 33 -29.15 -29.10 -14.09
C ILE A 33 -28.89 -30.15 -15.16
N ALA A 34 -29.77 -31.16 -15.17
CA ALA A 34 -29.88 -32.16 -16.21
C ALA A 34 -30.93 -31.72 -17.25
N LEU A 35 -30.58 -31.96 -18.51
CA LEU A 35 -31.43 -32.27 -19.68
C LEU A 35 -32.75 -31.48 -19.90
N THR A 36 -32.83 -30.82 -21.06
CA THR A 36 -33.98 -31.01 -21.95
C THR A 36 -33.54 -30.93 -23.42
N THR A 37 -33.57 -32.09 -24.07
CA THR A 37 -33.57 -32.29 -25.52
C THR A 37 -34.92 -31.88 -26.09
N THR A 38 -34.96 -30.92 -27.01
CA THR A 38 -36.12 -30.71 -27.90
C THR A 38 -35.78 -31.19 -29.31
N LEU A 39 -36.18 -32.43 -29.58
CA LEU A 39 -36.42 -32.95 -30.93
C LEU A 39 -37.69 -32.26 -31.47
N VAL A 40 -37.55 -31.43 -32.51
CA VAL A 40 -38.67 -31.07 -33.39
C VAL A 40 -38.37 -31.67 -34.76
N SER A 41 -39.29 -32.52 -35.20
CA SER A 41 -39.28 -33.27 -36.45
C SER A 41 -40.22 -32.62 -37.47
N CYS A 42 -39.83 -32.74 -38.75
CA CYS A 42 -40.63 -32.67 -39.99
C CYS A 42 -41.18 -31.29 -40.43
N SER A 43 -41.18 -30.92 -41.72
CA SER A 43 -40.92 -31.68 -42.97
C SER A 43 -40.83 -30.73 -44.18
N ALA A 44 -40.26 -31.27 -45.27
CA ALA A 44 -40.36 -30.89 -46.68
C ALA A 44 -39.28 -29.93 -47.24
N ALA A 45 -38.24 -30.50 -47.86
CA ALA A 45 -38.14 -30.65 -49.32
C ALA A 45 -36.77 -31.26 -49.65
N ALA A 46 -36.79 -32.39 -50.36
CA ALA A 46 -35.59 -32.92 -51.00
C ALA A 46 -35.27 -32.05 -52.22
N ASP A 47 -34.15 -31.34 -52.18
CA ASP A 47 -33.26 -31.17 -53.33
C ASP A 47 -31.99 -30.45 -52.86
N THR A 48 -30.86 -30.85 -53.45
CA THR A 48 -29.47 -30.35 -53.22
C THR A 48 -28.65 -31.03 -52.12
N LEU A 49 -28.15 -32.21 -52.47
CA LEU A 49 -26.84 -32.69 -52.02
C LEU A 49 -25.74 -31.71 -52.49
N ASN A 50 -25.52 -30.58 -51.83
CA ASN A 50 -24.27 -29.80 -52.01
C ASN A 50 -23.93 -28.82 -50.89
N GLU A 51 -24.24 -29.12 -49.63
CA GLU A 51 -23.63 -28.38 -48.53
C GLU A 51 -23.55 -29.28 -47.30
N LEU A 52 -22.54 -30.16 -47.29
CA LEU A 52 -21.91 -30.56 -46.05
C LEU A 52 -21.22 -29.30 -45.50
N ALA A 53 -22.01 -28.35 -44.99
CA ALA A 53 -21.49 -27.22 -44.25
C ALA A 53 -20.78 -27.83 -43.04
N ALA A 54 -19.46 -27.83 -43.09
CA ALA A 54 -18.62 -28.22 -41.98
C ALA A 54 -19.15 -27.50 -40.74
N ALA A 55 -19.49 -28.25 -39.70
CA ALA A 55 -19.81 -27.67 -38.41
C ALA A 55 -18.72 -26.63 -38.10
N PRO A 56 -19.08 -25.39 -37.73
CA PRO A 56 -18.07 -24.39 -37.37
C PRO A 56 -17.14 -25.02 -36.34
N PRO A 57 -15.81 -24.86 -36.45
CA PRO A 57 -14.89 -25.47 -35.51
C PRO A 57 -15.33 -25.08 -34.11
N THR A 58 -15.68 -26.09 -33.30
CA THR A 58 -15.98 -25.89 -31.88
C THR A 58 -14.78 -25.17 -31.30
N ALA A 59 -14.94 -23.91 -30.92
CA ALA A 59 -13.87 -23.16 -30.30
C ALA A 59 -13.45 -23.93 -29.04
N THR A 60 -12.27 -24.54 -29.09
CA THR A 60 -11.64 -25.12 -27.91
C THR A 60 -11.49 -23.98 -26.93
N ALA A 61 -12.25 -24.01 -25.82
CA ALA A 61 -12.10 -23.04 -24.75
C ALA A 61 -10.63 -23.01 -24.35
N THR A 62 -9.96 -21.88 -24.59
CA THR A 62 -8.60 -21.67 -24.11
C THR A 62 -8.68 -21.73 -22.59
N PRO A 63 -7.87 -22.56 -21.91
CA PRO A 63 -7.85 -22.60 -20.45
C PRO A 63 -7.64 -21.18 -19.92
N GLU A 64 -8.55 -20.71 -19.09
CA GLU A 64 -8.40 -19.42 -18.44
C GLU A 64 -7.19 -19.51 -17.50
N ALA A 65 -6.27 -18.54 -17.61
CA ALA A 65 -5.09 -18.50 -16.76
C ALA A 65 -5.53 -18.41 -15.30
N LEU A 66 -4.95 -19.25 -14.43
CA LEU A 66 -5.25 -19.22 -13.01
C LEU A 66 -4.65 -17.95 -12.40
N GLU A 67 -5.49 -17.06 -11.86
CA GLU A 67 -5.02 -15.83 -11.23
C GLU A 67 -4.03 -16.15 -10.09
N GLY A 68 -2.85 -15.54 -10.12
CA GLY A 68 -1.79 -15.76 -9.13
C GLY A 68 -0.87 -16.95 -9.42
N ASP A 69 -1.12 -17.73 -10.48
CA ASP A 69 -0.18 -18.74 -10.98
C ASP A 69 0.97 -18.04 -11.71
N LEU A 70 2.09 -17.86 -11.01
CA LEU A 70 3.22 -17.09 -11.51
C LEU A 70 4.10 -17.91 -12.46
N ASN A 71 3.95 -19.23 -12.45
CA ASN A 71 4.80 -20.16 -13.20
C ASN A 71 4.07 -20.88 -14.35
N GLY A 72 2.73 -20.80 -14.40
CA GLY A 72 1.90 -21.34 -15.47
C GLY A 72 1.67 -22.85 -15.42
N ASP A 73 1.87 -23.51 -14.27
CA ASP A 73 1.68 -24.96 -14.11
C ASP A 73 0.21 -25.37 -13.84
N GLY A 74 -0.69 -24.40 -13.75
CA GLY A 74 -2.12 -24.59 -13.52
C GLY A 74 -2.48 -24.87 -12.06
N LYS A 75 -1.58 -24.64 -11.11
CA LYS A 75 -1.79 -24.80 -9.67
C LYS A 75 -1.23 -23.59 -8.92
N LEU A 76 -1.81 -23.30 -7.75
CA LEU A 76 -1.21 -22.33 -6.83
C LEU A 76 -0.38 -23.07 -5.79
N THR A 77 0.91 -22.74 -5.74
CA THR A 77 1.77 -23.08 -4.60
C THR A 77 1.36 -22.27 -3.37
N THR A 78 1.85 -22.66 -2.19
CA THR A 78 1.66 -21.88 -0.95
C THR A 78 2.18 -20.45 -1.11
N PHE A 79 3.36 -20.30 -1.74
CA PHE A 79 3.95 -18.99 -2.00
C PHE A 79 3.05 -18.12 -2.90
N GLU A 80 2.54 -18.66 -4.00
CA GLU A 80 1.65 -17.94 -4.92
C GLU A 80 0.32 -17.59 -4.25
N THR A 81 -0.20 -18.47 -3.40
CA THR A 81 -1.41 -18.21 -2.62
C THR A 81 -1.20 -17.05 -1.64
N GLU A 82 -0.11 -17.08 -0.87
CA GLU A 82 0.24 -16.02 0.09
C GLU A 82 0.53 -14.70 -0.63
N TRP A 83 1.24 -14.75 -1.75
CA TRP A 83 1.53 -13.58 -2.58
C TRP A 83 0.24 -12.98 -3.14
N LEU A 84 -0.66 -13.78 -3.70
CA LEU A 84 -1.93 -13.31 -4.25
C LEU A 84 -2.81 -12.70 -3.15
N ALA A 85 -2.88 -13.35 -1.98
CA ALA A 85 -3.62 -12.84 -0.84
C ALA A 85 -3.07 -11.48 -0.38
N LYS A 86 -1.74 -11.34 -0.33
CA LYS A 86 -1.09 -10.06 0.01
C LYS A 86 -1.38 -8.99 -1.04
N THR A 87 -1.21 -9.29 -2.32
CA THR A 87 -1.48 -8.35 -3.42
C THR A 87 -2.93 -7.87 -3.38
N LYS A 88 -3.90 -8.77 -3.13
CA LYS A 88 -5.31 -8.40 -2.99
C LYS A 88 -5.57 -7.55 -1.74
N ALA A 89 -4.91 -7.84 -0.62
CA ALA A 89 -5.01 -7.05 0.60
C ALA A 89 -4.41 -5.65 0.43
N ASP A 90 -3.29 -5.53 -0.30
CA ASP A 90 -2.63 -4.27 -0.59
C ASP A 90 -3.48 -3.40 -1.54
N ALA A 91 -4.21 -4.01 -2.47
CA ALA A 91 -5.12 -3.31 -3.40
C ALA A 91 -6.53 -3.06 -2.85
N ALA A 92 -6.86 -3.55 -1.65
CA ALA A 92 -8.22 -3.45 -1.11
C ALA A 92 -8.57 -1.99 -0.73
N VAL A 93 -9.77 -1.56 -1.15
CA VAL A 93 -10.35 -0.26 -0.76
C VAL A 93 -10.48 -0.16 0.76
N ARG A 94 -10.03 0.96 1.34
CA ARG A 94 -10.01 1.19 2.79
C ARG A 94 -10.93 2.34 3.19
N ASN A 95 -11.49 2.25 4.38
CA ASN A 95 -12.20 3.37 4.99
C ASN A 95 -11.20 4.24 5.77
N TYR A 96 -11.08 5.50 5.38
CA TYR A 96 -10.24 6.50 6.02
C TYR A 96 -11.10 7.50 6.79
N ALA A 97 -10.86 7.64 8.09
CA ALA A 97 -11.53 8.65 8.92
C ALA A 97 -10.70 9.93 8.94
N LEU A 98 -11.28 11.02 8.45
CA LEU A 98 -10.72 12.37 8.53
C LEU A 98 -10.79 12.92 9.95
N ALA A 99 -10.01 13.95 10.25
CA ALA A 99 -10.00 14.62 11.56
C ALA A 99 -11.36 15.26 11.93
N ASP A 100 -12.20 15.59 10.95
CA ASP A 100 -13.55 16.10 11.16
C ASP A 100 -14.59 15.01 11.47
N GLY A 101 -14.18 13.74 11.48
CA GLY A 101 -15.02 12.57 11.73
C GLY A 101 -15.70 11.99 10.48
N THR A 102 -15.53 12.59 9.30
CA THR A 102 -16.03 12.07 8.03
C THR A 102 -15.23 10.84 7.61
N VAL A 103 -15.89 9.84 7.02
CA VAL A 103 -15.23 8.63 6.51
C VAL A 103 -15.29 8.62 4.98
N ILE A 104 -14.12 8.43 4.35
CA ILE A 104 -13.95 8.39 2.89
C ILE A 104 -13.38 7.03 2.50
N GLN A 105 -13.83 6.50 1.36
CA GLN A 105 -13.22 5.31 0.76
C GLN A 105 -11.98 5.69 -0.05
N VAL A 106 -10.88 5.00 0.24
CA VAL A 106 -9.59 5.19 -0.42
C VAL A 106 -9.24 3.92 -1.18
N ASP A 107 -9.08 4.04 -2.49
CA ASP A 107 -8.53 2.99 -3.35
C ASP A 107 -7.00 3.16 -3.42
N PRO A 108 -6.21 2.21 -2.88
CA PRO A 108 -4.74 2.27 -2.90
C PRO A 108 -4.13 2.33 -4.30
N SER A 109 -4.85 1.87 -5.34
CA SER A 109 -4.38 1.90 -6.72
C SER A 109 -4.46 3.29 -7.36
N GLN A 110 -5.28 4.18 -6.79
CA GLN A 110 -5.49 5.54 -7.27
C GLN A 110 -4.68 6.56 -6.47
N THR A 111 -4.56 7.77 -7.01
CA THR A 111 -4.09 8.92 -6.22
C THR A 111 -5.07 9.18 -5.07
N LEU A 112 -4.55 9.61 -3.92
CA LEU A 112 -5.35 9.89 -2.74
C LEU A 112 -6.41 10.96 -3.03
N PRO A 113 -7.62 10.86 -2.49
CA PRO A 113 -8.59 11.93 -2.59
C PRO A 113 -8.04 13.23 -1.99
N GLU A 114 -8.40 14.38 -2.57
CA GLU A 114 -7.92 15.70 -2.11
C GLU A 114 -8.22 15.94 -0.62
N GLN A 115 -9.36 15.47 -0.13
CA GLN A 115 -9.75 15.57 1.27
C GLN A 115 -8.78 14.83 2.20
N VAL A 116 -8.32 13.64 1.79
CA VAL A 116 -7.31 12.85 2.52
C VAL A 116 -5.96 13.55 2.45
N ARG A 117 -5.56 14.09 1.29
CA ARG A 117 -4.32 14.87 1.16
C ARG A 117 -4.31 16.09 2.09
N ASN A 118 -5.42 16.84 2.16
CA ASN A 118 -5.54 18.01 3.03
C ASN A 118 -5.50 17.65 4.51
N ASP A 119 -6.13 16.54 4.89
CA ASP A 119 -6.07 16.01 6.26
C ASP A 119 -4.62 15.61 6.63
N ILE A 120 -3.91 14.93 5.72
CA ILE A 120 -2.50 14.61 5.90
C ILE A 120 -1.68 15.89 6.08
N VAL A 121 -1.83 16.91 5.22
CA VAL A 121 -1.14 18.20 5.36
C VAL A 121 -1.38 18.80 6.76
N ALA A 122 -2.62 18.78 7.24
CA ALA A 122 -2.97 19.29 8.57
C ALA A 122 -2.29 18.49 9.70
N GLN A 123 -2.21 17.16 9.58
CA GLN A 123 -1.55 16.30 10.55
C GLN A 123 -0.05 16.60 10.70
N PHE A 124 0.62 17.04 9.63
CA PHE A 124 2.05 17.36 9.65
C PHE A 124 2.38 18.80 10.04
N ALA A 125 1.38 19.68 10.25
CA ALA A 125 1.62 21.12 10.45
C ALA A 125 2.54 21.44 11.65
N GLU A 126 2.36 20.74 12.77
CA GLU A 126 3.25 20.88 13.95
C GLU A 126 4.67 20.40 13.64
N ASP A 127 4.79 19.30 12.90
CA ASP A 127 6.07 18.71 12.56
C ASP A 127 6.89 19.69 11.71
N ILE A 128 6.24 20.37 10.76
CA ILE A 128 6.83 21.43 9.94
C ILE A 128 7.25 22.64 10.77
N ALA A 129 6.43 23.07 11.72
CA ALA A 129 6.79 24.19 12.59
C ALA A 129 8.11 23.91 13.32
N VAL A 130 8.30 22.67 13.80
CA VAL A 130 9.54 22.27 14.49
C VAL A 130 10.73 22.17 13.53
N THR A 131 10.58 21.54 12.36
CA THR A 131 11.69 21.40 11.41
C THR A 131 12.15 22.72 10.82
N THR A 132 11.26 23.72 10.75
CA THR A 132 11.55 25.06 10.22
C THR A 132 11.96 26.07 11.28
N SER A 133 11.89 25.76 12.59
CA SER A 133 12.27 26.68 13.67
C SER A 133 13.49 26.24 14.48
N SER A 134 13.83 24.95 14.50
CA SER A 134 14.93 24.43 15.31
C SER A 134 16.27 24.41 14.57
N VAL A 135 17.29 25.01 15.17
CA VAL A 135 18.70 24.89 14.74
C VAL A 135 19.40 23.65 15.31
N GLU A 136 18.82 22.99 16.30
CA GLU A 136 19.37 21.78 16.91
C GLU A 136 19.13 20.56 16.01
N GLY A 137 20.23 19.90 15.60
CA GLY A 137 20.18 18.70 14.75
C GLY A 137 19.36 17.58 15.36
N ASP A 138 19.64 17.21 16.61
CA ASP A 138 18.97 16.11 17.32
C ASP A 138 17.45 16.31 17.42
N VAL A 139 16.98 17.54 17.63
CA VAL A 139 15.55 17.86 17.67
C VAL A 139 14.91 17.64 16.30
N ARG A 140 15.59 18.04 15.21
CA ARG A 140 15.09 17.83 13.85
C ARG A 140 15.12 16.35 13.47
N ASP A 141 16.15 15.61 13.85
CA ASP A 141 16.25 14.18 13.56
C ASP A 141 15.19 13.38 14.31
N ALA A 142 14.97 13.70 15.60
CA ALA A 142 13.87 13.14 16.37
C ALA A 142 12.51 13.45 15.74
N ARG A 143 12.32 14.70 15.27
CA ARG A 143 11.08 15.10 14.59
C ARG A 143 10.91 14.40 13.23
N ARG A 144 11.98 14.22 12.46
CA ARG A 144 11.98 13.46 11.22
C ARG A 144 11.53 12.02 11.46
N GLN A 145 11.97 11.38 12.55
CA GLN A 145 11.51 10.04 12.91
C GLN A 145 9.99 10.01 13.17
N VAL A 146 9.45 11.01 13.88
CA VAL A 146 7.99 11.15 14.06
C VAL A 146 7.27 11.27 12.72
N MET A 147 7.83 12.04 11.77
CA MET A 147 7.25 12.16 10.43
C MET A 147 7.30 10.85 9.64
N ILE A 148 8.37 10.06 9.77
CA ILE A 148 8.48 8.71 9.18
C ILE A 148 7.39 7.78 9.75
N ASP A 149 7.22 7.77 11.07
CA ASP A 149 6.18 6.96 11.70
C ASP A 149 4.78 7.38 11.23
N ARG A 150 4.56 8.69 11.03
CA ARG A 150 3.29 9.22 10.52
C ARG A 150 3.02 8.82 9.07
N VAL A 151 3.99 8.92 8.15
CA VAL A 151 3.77 8.43 6.77
C VAL A 151 3.52 6.92 6.73
N ASN A 152 4.12 6.14 7.62
CA ASN A 152 3.83 4.71 7.77
C ASN A 152 2.40 4.46 8.28
N GLN A 153 1.92 5.27 9.23
CA GLN A 153 0.52 5.23 9.67
C GLN A 153 -0.44 5.59 8.55
N VAL A 154 -0.13 6.61 7.74
CA VAL A 154 -0.92 6.97 6.56
C VAL A 154 -1.00 5.79 5.60
N LYS A 155 0.13 5.16 5.26
CA LYS A 155 0.15 3.95 4.42
C LYS A 155 -0.70 2.82 5.01
N ALA A 156 -0.63 2.59 6.31
CA ALA A 156 -1.44 1.58 6.97
C ALA A 156 -2.95 1.91 6.86
N ALA A 157 -3.33 3.18 6.98
CA ALA A 157 -4.72 3.61 6.89
C ALA A 157 -5.27 3.63 5.45
N THR A 158 -4.47 4.03 4.47
CA THR A 158 -4.90 4.23 3.08
C THR A 158 -4.56 3.07 2.15
N GLY A 159 -3.57 2.25 2.51
CA GLY A 159 -2.96 1.25 1.62
C GLY A 159 -2.01 1.85 0.59
N ARG A 160 -1.94 3.18 0.48
CA ARG A 160 -1.13 3.91 -0.51
C ARG A 160 0.19 4.33 0.11
N ASP A 161 1.28 4.14 -0.63
CA ASP A 161 2.58 4.69 -0.27
C ASP A 161 2.57 6.22 -0.43
N VAL A 162 3.14 6.94 0.54
CA VAL A 162 3.16 8.41 0.56
C VAL A 162 4.58 8.92 0.71
N MET A 163 4.90 9.96 -0.05
CA MET A 163 6.13 10.74 0.08
C MET A 163 5.75 12.16 0.48
N VAL A 164 6.29 12.62 1.61
CA VAL A 164 6.08 13.97 2.10
C VAL A 164 7.33 14.79 1.84
N VAL A 165 7.18 15.88 1.09
CA VAL A 165 8.22 16.87 0.80
C VAL A 165 7.99 18.08 1.69
N TYR A 166 9.04 18.58 2.36
CA TYR A 166 8.90 19.63 3.35
C TYR A 166 10.15 20.50 3.52
N PRO A 167 9.98 21.76 3.96
CA PRO A 167 11.09 22.62 4.32
C PRO A 167 11.66 22.24 5.71
N SER A 168 12.98 22.34 5.84
CA SER A 168 13.70 22.14 7.10
C SER A 168 14.79 23.19 7.22
N LEU A 169 15.10 23.63 8.42
CA LEU A 169 16.37 24.30 8.68
C LEU A 169 17.50 23.26 8.60
N SER A 170 18.62 23.65 8.03
CA SER A 170 19.88 22.92 8.14
C SER A 170 20.99 23.87 8.55
N LEU A 171 21.90 23.36 9.38
CA LEU A 171 23.18 24.01 9.62
C LEU A 171 24.12 23.54 8.53
N SER A 172 24.69 24.48 7.79
CA SER A 172 25.85 24.21 6.96
C SER A 172 26.95 23.60 7.86
N SER A 173 27.59 22.50 7.45
CA SER A 173 28.65 21.89 8.27
C SER A 173 29.77 22.92 8.56
N PRO A 174 30.26 23.01 9.81
CA PRO A 174 31.40 23.86 10.16
C PRO A 174 32.67 23.49 9.37
N ASP A 175 32.77 22.26 8.85
CA ASP A 175 33.89 21.81 8.00
C ASP A 175 33.97 22.59 6.66
N ALA A 176 32.87 23.23 6.24
CA ALA A 176 32.81 24.09 5.07
C ALA A 176 33.05 25.58 5.40
N GLY A 177 33.35 25.92 6.66
CA GLY A 177 33.54 27.31 7.12
C GLY A 177 32.26 28.15 7.11
N LYS A 178 31.09 27.52 6.93
CA LYS A 178 29.78 28.16 6.93
C LYS A 178 29.06 27.78 8.23
N THR A 179 28.71 28.77 9.04
CA THR A 179 27.86 28.61 10.23
C THR A 179 26.42 29.04 9.96
N ASP A 180 26.11 29.35 8.70
CA ASP A 180 24.83 29.92 8.34
C ASP A 180 23.76 28.83 8.35
N THR A 181 22.67 29.15 9.04
CA THR A 181 21.45 28.35 8.99
C THR A 181 20.75 28.67 7.69
N GLN A 182 20.41 27.65 6.90
CA GLN A 182 19.67 27.83 5.66
C GLN A 182 18.43 26.94 5.62
N MET A 183 17.40 27.45 4.95
CA MET A 183 16.25 26.64 4.59
C MET A 183 16.65 25.67 3.49
N VAL A 184 16.37 24.38 3.70
CA VAL A 184 16.57 23.30 2.74
C VAL A 184 15.26 22.54 2.54
N TRP A 185 15.16 21.84 1.42
CA TRP A 185 14.04 20.93 1.15
C TRP A 185 14.43 19.50 1.47
N SER A 186 13.53 18.79 2.14
CA SER A 186 13.70 17.44 2.63
C SER A 186 12.48 16.58 2.27
N SER A 187 12.64 15.26 2.37
CA SER A 187 11.50 14.34 2.26
C SER A 187 11.57 13.15 3.20
N VAL A 188 10.40 12.60 3.52
CA VAL A 188 10.21 11.31 4.19
C VAL A 188 9.19 10.49 3.40
N ASN A 189 9.27 9.17 3.48
CA ASN A 189 8.35 8.28 2.78
C ASN A 189 8.00 7.03 3.60
N SER A 190 6.91 6.35 3.23
CA SER A 190 6.37 5.18 3.92
C SER A 190 7.08 3.84 3.60
N ALA A 191 8.29 3.91 3.04
CA ALA A 191 9.09 2.73 2.75
C ALA A 191 10.17 2.56 3.83
N PRO A 192 10.41 1.31 4.29
CA PRO A 192 11.58 1.03 5.10
C PRO A 192 12.85 1.26 4.26
N GLU A 193 13.96 1.46 4.97
CA GLU A 193 15.31 1.89 4.57
C GLU A 193 16.01 1.13 3.43
N ASP A 194 15.31 0.67 2.40
CA ASP A 194 15.87 0.06 1.19
C ASP A 194 16.43 1.14 0.26
N GLY A 195 17.43 1.88 0.76
CA GLY A 195 18.37 2.65 -0.06
C GLY A 195 17.78 3.79 -0.89
N ASN A 196 16.59 4.31 -0.57
CA ASN A 196 16.01 5.41 -1.33
C ASN A 196 16.78 6.73 -1.02
N PRO A 197 17.56 7.29 -1.96
CA PRO A 197 18.46 8.41 -1.69
C PRO A 197 17.74 9.73 -1.39
N PHE A 198 16.41 9.78 -1.50
CA PHE A 198 15.63 11.00 -1.34
C PHE A 198 15.24 11.35 0.09
N THR A 199 15.51 10.48 1.06
CA THR A 199 15.21 10.75 2.46
C THR A 199 16.30 11.62 3.09
N GLY A 200 16.18 12.94 3.00
CA GLY A 200 17.13 13.86 3.64
C GLY A 200 17.15 15.25 3.00
N PRO A 201 17.90 16.19 3.61
CA PRO A 201 18.00 17.55 3.11
C PRO A 201 18.80 17.62 1.81
N ALA A 202 18.27 18.32 0.80
CA ALA A 202 19.04 18.79 -0.35
C ALA A 202 19.47 20.24 -0.13
N TYR A 203 20.78 20.45 -0.21
CA TYR A 203 21.40 21.77 -0.13
C TYR A 203 21.35 22.43 -1.51
N ASP A 204 21.12 23.74 -1.54
CA ASP A 204 21.22 24.57 -2.75
C ASP A 204 20.29 24.17 -3.92
N VAL A 205 19.18 23.49 -3.63
CA VAL A 205 18.13 23.16 -4.60
C VAL A 205 16.90 24.02 -4.32
N ASP A 206 16.35 24.68 -5.35
CA ASP A 206 15.10 25.42 -5.22
C ASP A 206 13.91 24.47 -5.02
N ARG A 207 12.80 25.02 -4.50
CA ARG A 207 11.59 24.26 -4.16
C ARG A 207 11.08 23.43 -5.34
N ASP A 208 10.95 24.04 -6.50
CA ASP A 208 10.27 23.43 -7.63
C ASP A 208 11.15 22.35 -8.27
N ALA A 209 12.47 22.55 -8.31
CA ALA A 209 13.42 21.52 -8.72
C ALA A 209 13.41 20.32 -7.77
N TYR A 210 13.33 20.55 -6.45
CA TYR A 210 13.25 19.47 -5.47
C TYR A 210 11.94 18.69 -5.61
N ILE A 211 10.80 19.37 -5.75
CA ILE A 211 9.48 18.74 -5.94
C ILE A 211 9.45 17.94 -7.26
N ALA A 212 9.98 18.50 -8.35
CA ALA A 212 10.05 17.80 -9.63
C ALA A 212 10.86 16.51 -9.51
N LYS A 213 12.01 16.56 -8.82
CA LYS A 213 12.83 15.36 -8.59
C LYS A 213 12.16 14.36 -7.66
N ALA A 214 11.50 14.82 -6.59
CA ALA A 214 10.71 13.97 -5.70
C ALA A 214 9.59 13.25 -6.47
N THR A 215 8.91 13.96 -7.37
CA THR A 215 7.85 13.40 -8.23
C THR A 215 8.41 12.36 -9.21
N GLU A 216 9.58 12.61 -9.81
CA GLU A 216 10.27 11.65 -10.66
C GLU A 216 10.61 10.36 -9.90
N VAL A 217 11.16 10.49 -8.68
CA VAL A 217 11.52 9.35 -7.82
C VAL A 217 10.27 8.63 -7.31
N ALA A 218 9.19 9.37 -7.04
CA ALA A 218 7.94 8.82 -6.58
C ALA A 218 7.31 7.88 -7.61
N GLY A 219 7.34 8.27 -8.90
CA GLY A 219 6.69 7.55 -9.99
C GLY A 219 5.22 7.24 -9.64
N ASP A 220 4.77 6.04 -10.02
CA ASP A 220 3.42 5.57 -9.66
C ASP A 220 3.34 4.99 -8.24
N LYS A 221 4.48 4.86 -7.56
CA LYS A 221 4.57 4.19 -6.26
C LYS A 221 4.04 5.08 -5.14
N TYR A 222 4.48 6.33 -5.08
CA TYR A 222 4.10 7.24 -3.99
C TYR A 222 3.11 8.30 -4.46
N ASP A 223 2.17 8.67 -3.60
CA ASP A 223 1.50 9.97 -3.70
C ASP A 223 2.40 11.03 -3.06
N VAL A 224 2.72 12.08 -3.80
CA VAL A 224 3.63 13.15 -3.36
C VAL A 224 2.82 14.27 -2.72
N ILE A 225 3.09 14.53 -1.45
CA ILE A 225 2.44 15.58 -0.67
C ILE A 225 3.49 16.63 -0.32
N VAL A 226 3.29 17.85 -0.80
CA VAL A 226 4.18 18.98 -0.53
C VAL A 226 3.63 19.80 0.63
N LEU A 227 4.46 20.00 1.65
CA LEU A 227 4.18 20.81 2.82
C LEU A 227 4.94 22.13 2.69
N GLY A 228 4.26 23.27 2.86
CA GLY A 228 4.89 24.60 2.80
C GLY A 228 4.73 25.32 1.45
#